data_AF-A0A355W9X1-F1
#
_entry.id   AF-A0A355W9X1-F1
#
_cell.length_a   1.000
_cell.length_b   1.000
_cell.length_c   1.000
_cell.angle_alpha   90.00
_cell.angle_beta   90.00
_cell.angle_gamma   90.00
#
_symmetry.space_group_name_H-M   'P 1'
#
loop_
_entity.id
_entity.type
_entity.pdbx_description
1 polymer ?
#
loop_
_entity_poly.entity_id
_entity_poly.type
_entity_poly.pdbx_seq_one_letter_code
_entity_poly.pdbx_strand_id
1 'polypeptide(L)'
;MLESREQDEVIEWLKSYSNIKIVSRDGSFTYHNSISTALPDAIQISNRFHLYKNLTDYAIEYLKKHLKKNVEVIIGSTDIAD
;
A
#
# COMPACT_ATOMS: atom_id res chain seq x y z
N MET A 1 -19.63 2.72 -8.43
CA MET A 1 -18.18 3.02 -8.31
C MET A 1 -17.97 4.34 -9.04
N LEU A 2 -16.97 5.16 -8.69
CA LEU A 2 -16.70 6.35 -9.51
C LEU A 2 -16.12 5.89 -10.84
N GLU A 3 -16.64 6.40 -11.97
CA GLU A 3 -16.23 5.98 -13.31
C GLU A 3 -14.90 6.60 -13.76
N SER A 4 -14.61 7.82 -13.27
CA SER A 4 -13.36 8.54 -13.55
C SER A 4 -12.43 8.58 -12.34
N ARG A 5 -11.16 8.89 -12.62
CA ARG A 5 -10.10 9.12 -11.63
C ARG A 5 -9.50 10.53 -11.77
N GLU A 6 -10.01 11.32 -12.71
CA GLU A 6 -9.58 12.69 -12.92
C GLU A 6 -9.95 13.57 -11.73
N GLN A 7 -9.04 14.47 -11.37
CA GLN A 7 -9.12 15.23 -10.12
C GLN A 7 -10.45 15.98 -9.98
N ASP A 8 -10.89 16.66 -11.04
CA ASP A 8 -12.10 17.49 -11.03
C ASP A 8 -13.38 16.67 -10.88
N GLU A 9 -13.47 15.52 -11.55
CA GLU A 9 -14.60 14.60 -11.43
C GLU A 9 -14.69 13.99 -10.03
N VAL A 10 -13.53 13.65 -9.44
CA VAL A 10 -13.46 13.16 -8.05
C VAL A 10 -13.90 14.25 -7.07
N ILE A 11 -13.48 15.51 -7.29
CA ILE A 11 -13.88 16.66 -6.46
C ILE A 11 -15.39 16.84 -6.47
N GLU A 12 -16.00 16.89 -7.65
CA GLU A 12 -17.45 17.08 -7.78
C GLU A 12 -18.23 15.95 -7.12
N TRP A 13 -17.76 14.71 -7.28
CA TRP A 13 -18.36 13.58 -6.58
C TRP A 13 -18.24 13.70 -5.06
N LEU A 14 -17.06 14.05 -4.54
CA LEU A 14 -16.84 14.18 -3.09
C LEU A 14 -17.67 15.31 -2.46
N LYS A 15 -17.90 16.43 -3.17
CA LYS A 15 -18.75 17.53 -2.71
C LYS A 15 -20.18 17.09 -2.41
N SER A 16 -20.69 16.06 -3.10
CA SER A 16 -22.01 15.49 -2.82
C SER A 16 -22.11 14.76 -1.47
N TYR A 17 -20.97 14.53 -0.79
CA TYR A 17 -20.88 13.84 0.51
C TYR A 17 -20.13 14.67 1.56
N SER A 18 -20.55 15.93 1.76
CA SER A 18 -19.93 16.88 2.71
C SER A 18 -19.96 16.45 4.19
N ASN A 19 -20.74 15.40 4.52
CA ASN A 19 -20.80 14.82 5.85
C ASN A 19 -19.62 13.88 6.17
N ILE A 20 -18.81 13.51 5.19
CA ILE A 20 -17.63 12.65 5.39
C ILE A 20 -16.61 13.36 6.28
N LYS A 21 -16.14 12.67 7.33
CA LYS A 21 -15.13 13.19 8.28
C LYS A 21 -13.79 12.50 8.20
N ILE A 22 -13.76 11.27 7.67
CA ILE A 22 -12.54 10.47 7.56
C ILE A 22 -12.52 9.79 6.19
N VAL A 23 -11.40 9.88 5.48
CA VAL A 23 -11.19 9.19 4.20
C VAL A 23 -9.96 8.30 4.30
N SER A 24 -10.15 7.00 4.11
CA SER A 24 -9.06 6.05 3.93
C SER A 24 -8.67 5.98 2.45
N ARG A 25 -7.43 6.37 2.11
CA ARG A 25 -6.94 6.43 0.73
C ARG A 25 -5.63 5.68 0.53
N ASP A 26 -5.31 5.39 -0.73
CA ASP A 26 -3.98 4.95 -1.14
C ASP A 26 -2.97 6.11 -1.09
N GLY A 27 -1.74 5.85 -1.56
CA GLY A 27 -0.68 6.86 -1.63
C GLY A 27 -0.83 7.89 -2.77
N SER A 28 -1.96 7.93 -3.49
CA SER A 28 -2.14 8.80 -4.66
C SER A 28 -2.19 10.28 -4.31
N PHE A 29 -1.39 11.09 -5.00
CA PHE A 29 -1.45 12.55 -4.93
C PHE A 29 -2.76 13.11 -5.47
N THR A 30 -3.30 12.52 -6.55
CA THR A 30 -4.58 12.95 -7.14
C THR A 30 -5.70 12.87 -6.12
N TYR A 31 -5.84 11.72 -5.44
CA TYR A 31 -6.87 11.57 -4.41
C TYR A 31 -6.62 12.46 -3.20
N HIS A 32 -5.36 12.62 -2.77
CA HIS A 32 -5.04 13.55 -1.70
C HIS A 32 -5.53 14.97 -2.01
N ASN A 33 -5.22 15.47 -3.21
CA ASN A 33 -5.59 16.82 -3.63
C ASN A 33 -7.10 16.97 -3.81
N SER A 34 -7.77 15.97 -4.41
CA SER A 34 -9.22 15.99 -4.56
C SER A 34 -9.94 16.04 -3.21
N ILE A 35 -9.51 15.21 -2.25
CA ILE A 35 -10.12 15.17 -0.90
C ILE A 35 -9.86 16.47 -0.16
N SER A 36 -8.61 16.97 -0.15
CA SER A 36 -8.27 18.23 0.51
C SER A 36 -9.06 19.42 -0.06
N THR A 37 -9.33 19.40 -1.37
CA THR A 37 -10.13 20.44 -2.04
C THR A 37 -11.62 20.33 -1.73
N ALA A 38 -12.19 19.12 -1.84
CA ALA A 38 -13.64 18.92 -1.71
C ALA A 38 -14.12 18.86 -0.26
N LEU A 39 -13.29 18.34 0.64
CA LEU A 39 -13.60 18.04 2.03
C LEU A 39 -12.45 18.52 2.94
N PRO A 40 -12.24 19.84 3.10
CA PRO A 40 -11.07 20.40 3.79
C PRO A 40 -10.96 19.98 5.26
N ASP A 41 -12.09 19.68 5.91
CA ASP A 41 -12.14 19.24 7.30
C ASP A 41 -12.03 17.71 7.47
N ALA A 42 -11.98 16.94 6.36
CA ALA A 42 -11.90 15.50 6.44
C ALA A 42 -10.47 15.03 6.73
N ILE A 43 -10.33 14.17 7.74
CA ILE A 43 -9.06 13.55 8.11
C ILE A 43 -8.72 12.47 7.09
N GLN A 44 -7.56 12.56 6.46
CA GLN A 44 -7.07 11.56 5.52
C GLN A 44 -6.16 10.56 6.23
N ILE A 45 -6.46 9.27 6.10
CA ILE A 45 -5.68 8.18 6.67
C ILE A 45 -5.19 7.23 5.57
N SER A 46 -4.07 6.58 5.81
CA SER A 46 -3.54 5.56 4.89
C SER A 46 -4.37 4.29 4.93
N ASN A 47 -4.68 3.76 3.75
CA ASN A 47 -5.34 2.49 3.59
C ASN A 47 -4.43 1.34 4.07
N ARG A 48 -4.97 0.49 4.95
CA ARG A 48 -4.25 -0.63 5.58
C ARG A 48 -3.68 -1.63 4.59
N PHE A 49 -4.39 -1.91 3.49
CA PHE A 49 -3.90 -2.83 2.45
C PHE A 49 -2.59 -2.31 1.84
N HIS A 50 -2.54 -1.02 1.50
CA HIS A 50 -1.33 -0.42 0.93
C HIS A 50 -0.18 -0.36 1.93
N LEU A 51 -0.46 -0.16 3.23
CA LEU A 51 0.58 -0.25 4.27
C LEU A 51 1.22 -1.64 4.30
N TYR A 52 0.41 -2.70 4.37
CA TYR A 52 0.93 -4.07 4.41
C TYR A 52 1.63 -4.46 3.12
N LYS A 53 1.02 -4.16 1.96
CA LYS A 53 1.60 -4.46 0.65
C LYS A 53 2.97 -3.78 0.49
N ASN A 54 3.05 -2.48 0.79
CA ASN A 54 4.31 -1.76 0.66
C ASN A 54 5.35 -2.32 1.62
N LEU A 55 4.99 -2.59 2.88
CA LEU A 55 5.90 -3.21 3.85
C LEU A 55 6.45 -4.55 3.33
N THR A 56 5.59 -5.43 2.83
CA THR A 56 6.02 -6.73 2.32
C THR A 56 6.89 -6.61 1.08
N ASP A 57 6.53 -5.72 0.15
CA ASP A 57 7.29 -5.50 -1.08
C ASP A 57 8.71 -4.98 -0.75
N TYR A 58 8.82 -3.98 0.12
CA TYR A 58 10.12 -3.45 0.54
C TYR A 58 10.95 -4.49 1.30
N ALA A 59 10.33 -5.29 2.16
CA ALA A 59 11.02 -6.38 2.85
C ALA A 59 11.56 -7.42 1.86
N ILE A 60 10.75 -7.81 0.86
CA ILE A 60 11.17 -8.76 -0.18
C ILE A 60 12.35 -8.20 -0.99
N GLU A 61 12.29 -6.95 -1.44
CA GLU A 61 13.38 -6.33 -2.19
C GLU A 61 14.66 -6.19 -1.36
N TYR A 62 14.53 -5.85 -0.07
CA TYR A 62 15.65 -5.83 0.85
C TYR A 62 16.28 -7.23 1.00
N LEU A 63 15.48 -8.26 1.23
CA LEU A 63 15.98 -9.63 1.40
C LEU A 63 16.65 -10.15 0.13
N LYS A 64 16.06 -9.91 -1.05
CA LYS A 64 16.68 -10.27 -2.34
C LYS A 64 18.05 -9.64 -2.54
N LYS A 65 18.27 -8.43 -2.04
CA LYS A 65 19.56 -7.73 -2.13
C LYS A 65 20.64 -8.34 -1.21
N HIS A 66 20.26 -8.96 -0.09
CA HIS A 66 21.21 -9.42 0.93
C HIS A 66 21.36 -10.94 1.02
N LEU A 67 20.36 -11.70 0.58
CA LEU A 67 20.39 -13.16 0.58
C LEU A 67 21.02 -13.68 -0.72
N LYS A 68 21.84 -14.73 -0.59
CA LYS A 68 22.35 -15.46 -1.75
C LYS A 68 21.18 -16.14 -2.46
N LYS A 69 21.18 -16.09 -3.80
CA LYS A 69 20.17 -16.76 -4.64
C LYS A 69 20.08 -18.27 -4.36
N ASN A 70 21.21 -18.88 -4.00
CA ASN A 70 21.32 -20.29 -3.67
C ASN A 70 21.81 -20.42 -2.22
N VAL A 71 21.18 -21.31 -1.47
CA VAL A 71 21.62 -21.71 -0.14
C VAL A 71 22.06 -23.16 -0.22
N GLU A 72 23.31 -23.45 0.10
CA GLU A 72 23.81 -24.82 0.22
C GLU A 72 23.22 -25.41 1.50
N VAL A 73 22.39 -26.43 1.36
CA VAL A 73 21.87 -27.21 2.49
C VAL A 73 22.86 -28.35 2.73
N ILE A 74 23.59 -28.28 3.84
CA ILE A 74 24.44 -29.38 4.27
C ILE A 74 23.52 -30.42 4.92
N ILE A 75 23.24 -31.50 4.18
CA ILE A 75 22.62 -32.70 4.75
C ILE A 75 23.76 -33.44 5.44
N GLY A 76 23.78 -33.40 6.78
CA GLY A 76 24.72 -34.21 7.55
C GLY A 76 24.57 -35.66 7.13
N SER A 77 25.67 -36.29 6.69
CA SER A 77 25.73 -37.74 6.55
C SER A 77 25.44 -38.32 7.92
N THR A 78 24.24 -38.88 8.11
CA THR A 78 23.99 -39.76 9.25
C THR A 78 25.09 -40.80 9.26
N ASP A 79 25.82 -40.89 10.36
CA ASP A 79 26.81 -41.92 10.62
C ASP A 79 26.16 -43.30 10.41
N ILE A 80 26.33 -43.88 9.23
CA ILE A 80 26.15 -45.32 9.04
C ILE A 80 27.51 -45.91 9.38
N ALA A 81 27.72 -46.13 10.67
CA ALA A 81 28.78 -46.98 11.16
C ALA A 81 28.40 -48.43 10.81
N ASP A 82 29.10 -49.01 9.84
CA ASP A 82 29.24 -50.47 9.68
C ASP A 82 30.45 -50.96 10.51
#